data_AF-A0A2E9TQZ0-F1
#
_entry.id   AF-A0A2E9TQZ0-F1
#
_cell.length_a   1.000
_cell.length_b   1.000
_cell.length_c   1.000
_cell.angle_alpha   90.00
_cell.angle_beta   90.00
_cell.angle_gamma   90.00
#
_symmetry.space_group_name_H-M   'P 1'
#
loop_
_entity.id
_entity.type
_entity.pdbx_description
1 polymer ?
#
loop_
_entity_poly.entity_id
_entity_poly.type
_entity_poly.pdbx_seq_one_letter_code
_entity_poly.pdbx_strand_id
1 'polypeptide(L)'
;MDETRFERWIKASISTAKFDPHMMRTIQGLGQLDVELIDKDQVYLSEFRNRNEFDDSDFALSQQITVSYLWVLGAYEAIRTMGQRIREKEDLVSEDMRKSFVNVRGTFNRLRVPLAKMEAARSHKDTDSRIAYPALNLNEGIAWQVSEDTFITRKELSDQFLCLLEGHRVEQISRSNET
;
A
#
# COMPACT_ATOMS: atom_id res chain seq x y z
N MET A 1 0.19 23.46 12.42
CA MET A 1 1.23 22.42 12.40
C MET A 1 0.77 21.42 11.36
N ASP A 2 1.60 21.15 10.36
CA ASP A 2 1.23 20.17 9.33
C ASP A 2 1.16 18.77 9.97
N GLU A 3 0.14 17.98 9.61
CA GLU A 3 -0.06 16.66 10.22
C GLU A 3 0.98 15.69 9.69
N THR A 4 1.68 14.99 10.59
CA THR A 4 2.68 14.02 10.16
C THR A 4 2.01 12.84 9.46
N ARG A 5 2.74 12.18 8.56
CA ARG A 5 2.22 10.99 7.86
C ARG A 5 1.78 9.88 8.83
N PHE A 6 2.51 9.68 9.93
CA PHE A 6 2.13 8.67 10.92
C PHE A 6 0.86 9.06 11.69
N GLU A 7 0.68 10.34 12.03
CA GLU A 7 -0.56 10.83 12.62
C GLU A 7 -1.77 10.58 11.71
N ARG A 8 -1.61 10.79 10.40
CA ARG A 8 -2.64 10.47 9.39
C ARG A 8 -3.02 9.00 9.44
N TRP A 9 -2.03 8.09 9.47
CA TRP A 9 -2.27 6.65 9.64
C TRP A 9 -3.00 6.32 10.93
N ILE A 10 -2.60 6.92 12.05
CA ILE A 10 -3.26 6.73 13.35
C ILE A 10 -4.73 7.14 13.26
N LYS A 11 -5.03 8.37 12.79
CA LYS A 11 -6.40 8.86 12.69
C LYS A 11 -7.24 7.99 11.75
N ALA A 12 -6.71 7.64 10.59
CA ALA A 12 -7.39 6.80 9.60
C ALA A 12 -7.67 5.40 10.15
N SER A 13 -6.73 4.81 10.92
CA SER A 13 -6.86 3.46 11.49
C SER A 13 -8.06 3.29 12.43
N ILE A 14 -8.50 4.36 13.12
CA ILE A 14 -9.62 4.31 14.08
C ILE A 14 -10.90 3.81 13.39
N SER A 15 -11.13 4.24 12.14
CA SER A 15 -12.31 3.86 11.36
C SER A 15 -12.38 2.36 11.06
N THR A 16 -11.24 1.66 11.09
CA THR A 16 -11.14 0.25 10.70
C THR A 16 -11.67 -0.71 11.76
N ALA A 17 -11.88 -0.23 12.99
CA ALA A 17 -12.50 -1.01 14.06
C ALA A 17 -13.92 -1.49 13.72
N LYS A 18 -14.63 -0.81 12.79
CA LYS A 18 -15.94 -1.26 12.28
C LYS A 18 -15.85 -2.55 11.46
N PHE A 19 -14.70 -2.85 10.85
CA PHE A 19 -14.48 -4.10 10.12
C PHE A 19 -14.06 -5.23 11.04
N ASP A 20 -13.14 -4.94 11.95
CA ASP A 20 -12.68 -5.84 13.00
C ASP A 20 -12.00 -5.04 14.13
N PRO A 21 -12.33 -5.25 15.42
CA PRO A 21 -11.71 -4.51 16.53
C PRO A 21 -10.18 -4.62 16.61
N HIS A 22 -9.59 -5.70 16.07
CA HIS A 22 -8.15 -5.91 16.07
C HIS A 22 -7.44 -5.24 14.88
N MET A 23 -8.17 -4.85 13.84
CA MET A 23 -7.62 -4.26 12.60
C MET A 23 -6.85 -2.97 12.88
N MET A 24 -7.34 -2.14 13.80
CA MET A 24 -6.75 -0.83 14.10
C MET A 24 -5.26 -0.92 14.41
N ARG A 25 -4.85 -1.87 15.26
CA ARG A 25 -3.43 -2.03 15.63
C ARG A 25 -2.59 -2.50 14.44
N THR A 26 -3.13 -3.38 13.61
CA THR A 26 -2.47 -3.85 12.38
C THR A 26 -2.23 -2.69 11.42
N ILE A 27 -3.23 -1.83 11.21
CA ILE A 27 -3.09 -0.65 10.33
C ILE A 27 -2.09 0.36 10.90
N GLN A 28 -2.07 0.58 12.21
CA GLN A 28 -1.07 1.45 12.84
C GLN A 28 0.35 0.88 12.64
N GLY A 29 0.54 -0.42 12.81
CA GLY A 29 1.82 -1.08 12.53
C GLY A 29 2.25 -0.95 11.07
N LEU A 30 1.33 -1.12 10.12
CA LEU A 30 1.59 -0.89 8.70
C LEU A 30 1.94 0.59 8.42
N GLY A 31 1.26 1.53 9.08
CA GLY A 31 1.52 2.96 8.95
C GLY A 31 2.88 3.37 9.51
N GLN A 32 3.31 2.78 10.62
CA GLN A 32 4.66 2.97 11.16
C GLN A 32 5.71 2.44 10.18
N LEU A 33 5.53 1.21 9.70
CA LEU A 33 6.44 0.59 8.74
C LEU A 33 6.52 1.38 7.42
N ASP A 34 5.40 1.97 6.97
CA ASP A 34 5.37 2.84 5.79
C ASP A 34 6.26 4.08 5.96
N VAL A 35 6.21 4.74 7.12
CA VAL A 35 7.06 5.90 7.42
C VAL A 35 8.53 5.49 7.48
N GLU A 36 8.85 4.41 8.20
CA GLU A 36 10.22 3.89 8.29
C GLU A 36 10.80 3.51 6.92
N LEU A 37 9.96 2.92 6.05
CA LEU A 37 10.36 2.57 4.69
C LEU A 37 10.60 3.83 3.84
N ILE A 38 9.75 4.86 3.92
CA ILE A 38 9.96 6.13 3.21
C ILE A 38 11.29 6.77 3.63
N ASP A 39 11.56 6.84 4.93
CA ASP A 39 12.78 7.46 5.44
C ASP A 39 14.03 6.72 4.94
N LYS A 40 14.01 5.37 4.99
CA LYS A 40 15.09 4.54 4.44
C LYS A 40 15.24 4.70 2.93
N ASP A 41 14.14 4.75 2.19
CA ASP A 41 14.16 4.96 0.74
C ASP A 41 14.88 6.27 0.40
N GLN A 42 14.64 7.35 1.16
CA GLN A 42 15.33 8.63 0.95
C GLN A 42 16.83 8.55 1.21
N VAL A 43 17.25 7.79 2.22
CA VAL A 43 18.67 7.55 2.49
C VAL A 43 19.32 6.86 1.28
N TYR A 44 18.75 5.76 0.79
CA TYR A 44 19.28 5.06 -0.38
C TYR A 44 19.31 5.94 -1.64
N LEU A 45 18.26 6.72 -1.87
CA LEU A 45 18.22 7.65 -3.00
C LEU A 45 19.32 8.71 -2.91
N SER A 46 19.58 9.23 -1.70
CA SER A 46 20.65 10.20 -1.48
C SER A 46 22.04 9.60 -1.71
N GLU A 47 22.27 8.36 -1.26
CA GLU A 47 23.53 7.66 -1.45
C GLU A 47 23.75 7.27 -2.91
N PHE A 48 22.72 6.79 -3.59
CA PHE A 48 22.76 6.46 -5.02
C PHE A 48 23.14 7.67 -5.87
N ARG A 49 22.52 8.84 -5.61
CA ARG A 49 22.84 10.09 -6.30
C ARG A 49 24.29 10.54 -6.07
N ASN A 50 24.88 10.20 -4.93
CA ASN A 50 26.26 10.56 -4.60
C ASN A 50 27.29 9.60 -5.20
N ARG A 51 26.96 8.31 -5.36
CA ARG A 51 27.89 7.28 -5.85
C ARG A 51 27.79 7.01 -7.35
N ASN A 52 26.65 7.32 -7.99
CA ASN A 52 26.35 6.98 -9.39
C ASN A 52 26.53 5.49 -9.74
N GLU A 53 26.60 4.61 -8.74
CA GLU A 53 26.76 3.16 -8.92
C GLU A 53 25.79 2.43 -7.99
N PHE A 54 25.24 1.33 -8.52
CA PHE A 54 24.45 0.37 -7.79
C PHE A 54 25.36 -0.80 -7.45
N ASP A 55 25.57 -1.07 -6.16
CA ASP A 55 26.21 -2.32 -5.74
C ASP A 55 25.12 -3.38 -5.59
N ASP A 56 24.98 -4.26 -6.57
CA ASP A 56 24.03 -5.39 -6.53
C ASP A 56 24.28 -6.34 -5.35
N SER A 57 25.42 -6.21 -4.66
CA SER A 57 25.73 -6.94 -3.42
C SER A 57 25.33 -6.21 -2.14
N ASP A 58 24.66 -5.05 -2.25
CA ASP A 58 24.17 -4.29 -1.09
C ASP A 58 23.06 -5.06 -0.35
N PHE A 59 23.49 -5.77 0.70
CA PHE A 59 22.62 -6.49 1.60
C PHE A 59 21.54 -5.60 2.22
N ALA A 60 21.84 -4.32 2.47
CA ALA A 60 20.91 -3.39 3.09
C ALA A 60 19.77 -3.04 2.13
N LEU A 61 20.09 -2.82 0.85
CA LEU A 61 19.08 -2.62 -0.19
C LEU A 61 18.21 -3.87 -0.39
N SER A 62 18.82 -5.05 -0.45
CA SER A 62 18.08 -6.32 -0.56
C SER A 62 17.10 -6.52 0.60
N GLN A 63 17.52 -6.17 1.83
CA GLN A 63 16.65 -6.16 2.99
C GLN A 63 15.51 -5.14 2.82
N GLN A 64 15.79 -3.93 2.35
CA GLN A 64 14.79 -2.89 2.13
C GLN A 64 13.73 -3.30 1.09
N ILE A 65 14.15 -3.92 -0.02
CA ILE A 65 13.26 -4.49 -1.03
C ILE A 65 12.37 -5.57 -0.39
N THR A 66 12.96 -6.44 0.41
CA THR A 66 12.24 -7.53 1.09
C THR A 66 11.18 -7.00 2.06
N VAL A 67 11.52 -6.02 2.90
CA VAL A 67 10.56 -5.42 3.85
C VAL A 67 9.47 -4.65 3.10
N SER A 68 9.82 -3.95 2.01
CA SER A 68 8.84 -3.27 1.15
C SER A 68 7.87 -4.25 0.49
N TYR A 69 8.35 -5.40 0.04
CA TYR A 69 7.53 -6.49 -0.46
C TYR A 69 6.56 -7.02 0.62
N LEU A 70 7.06 -7.31 1.82
CA LEU A 70 6.22 -7.78 2.93
C LEU A 70 5.16 -6.76 3.33
N TRP A 71 5.49 -5.46 3.26
CA TRP A 71 4.53 -4.38 3.47
C TRP A 71 3.38 -4.43 2.45
N VAL A 72 3.70 -4.59 1.15
CA VAL A 72 2.69 -4.72 0.08
C VAL A 72 1.77 -5.91 0.33
N LEU A 73 2.31 -7.04 0.78
CA LEU A 73 1.50 -8.21 1.15
C LEU A 73 0.57 -7.91 2.33
N GLY A 74 1.10 -7.35 3.41
CA GLY A 74 0.33 -7.02 4.61
C GLY A 74 -0.79 -6.03 4.32
N ALA A 75 -0.49 -4.96 3.58
CA ALA A 75 -1.47 -3.96 3.17
C ALA A 75 -2.57 -4.55 2.27
N TYR A 76 -2.20 -5.39 1.28
CA TYR A 76 -3.18 -6.07 0.44
C TYR A 76 -4.12 -6.96 1.27
N GLU A 77 -3.60 -7.73 2.21
CA GLU A 77 -4.42 -8.62 3.04
C GLU A 77 -5.37 -7.82 3.97
N ALA A 78 -4.94 -6.67 4.47
CA ALA A 78 -5.82 -5.75 5.21
C ALA A 78 -6.97 -5.24 4.33
N ILE A 79 -6.67 -4.73 3.13
CA ILE A 79 -7.68 -4.26 2.17
C ILE A 79 -8.63 -5.39 1.77
N ARG A 80 -8.10 -6.59 1.50
CA ARG A 80 -8.89 -7.77 1.15
C ARG A 80 -9.85 -8.16 2.28
N THR A 81 -9.39 -8.11 3.53
CA THR A 81 -10.19 -8.45 4.70
C THR A 81 -11.31 -7.42 4.91
N MET A 82 -11.02 -6.11 4.82
CA MET A 82 -12.05 -5.06 4.87
C MET A 82 -13.06 -5.22 3.73
N GLY A 83 -12.58 -5.48 2.50
CA GLY A 83 -13.44 -5.73 1.34
C GLY A 83 -14.32 -6.98 1.50
N GLN A 84 -13.87 -8.01 2.23
CA GLN A 84 -14.71 -9.14 2.59
C GLN A 84 -15.83 -8.71 3.54
N ARG A 85 -15.53 -7.95 4.60
CA ARG A 85 -16.55 -7.44 5.54
C ARG A 85 -17.60 -6.56 4.86
N ILE A 86 -17.18 -5.70 3.92
CA ILE A 86 -18.08 -4.85 3.12
C ILE A 86 -19.06 -5.66 2.26
N ARG A 87 -18.67 -6.86 1.80
CA ARG A 87 -19.57 -7.77 1.07
C ARG A 87 -20.51 -8.53 2.01
N GLU A 88 -20.06 -8.85 3.22
CA GLU A 88 -20.89 -9.52 4.24
C GLU A 88 -21.93 -8.58 4.84
N LYS A 89 -21.66 -7.27 4.86
CA LYS A 89 -22.53 -6.22 5.43
C LYS A 89 -22.54 -4.99 4.52
N GLU A 90 -23.57 -4.86 3.71
CA GLU A 90 -23.63 -3.84 2.66
C GLU A 90 -23.73 -2.40 3.22
N ASP A 91 -24.26 -2.22 4.42
CA ASP A 91 -24.49 -0.94 5.09
C ASP A 91 -23.22 -0.34 5.74
N LEU A 92 -22.12 -1.09 5.80
CA LEU A 92 -20.85 -0.63 6.41
C LEU A 92 -20.27 0.61 5.73
N VAL A 93 -20.47 0.72 4.42
CA VAL A 93 -19.91 1.79 3.57
C VAL A 93 -20.94 2.19 2.50
N SER A 94 -20.86 3.41 2.00
CA SER A 94 -21.61 3.80 0.80
C SER A 94 -21.12 3.05 -0.44
N GLU A 95 -21.90 3.13 -1.51
CA GLU A 95 -21.54 2.52 -2.78
C GLU A 95 -20.30 3.13 -3.43
N ASP A 96 -20.06 4.44 -3.25
CA ASP A 96 -18.86 5.09 -3.78
C ASP A 96 -17.61 4.72 -2.98
N MET A 97 -17.74 4.55 -1.67
CA MET A 97 -16.66 4.00 -0.85
C MET A 97 -16.39 2.53 -1.21
N ARG A 98 -17.43 1.73 -1.47
CA ARG A 98 -17.29 0.34 -1.96
C ARG A 98 -16.48 0.28 -3.26
N LYS A 99 -16.79 1.14 -4.25
CA LYS A 99 -16.02 1.24 -5.50
C LYS A 99 -14.56 1.62 -5.23
N SER A 100 -14.32 2.55 -4.30
CA SER A 100 -12.97 2.96 -3.91
C SER A 100 -12.15 1.78 -3.34
N PHE A 101 -12.75 0.98 -2.45
CA PHE A 101 -12.12 -0.27 -1.95
C PHE A 101 -11.81 -1.26 -3.07
N VAL A 102 -12.72 -1.44 -4.03
CA VAL A 102 -12.51 -2.34 -5.18
C VAL A 102 -11.35 -1.86 -6.05
N ASN A 103 -11.29 -0.56 -6.34
CA ASN A 103 -10.25 0.05 -7.18
C ASN A 103 -8.87 -0.10 -6.53
N VAL A 104 -8.71 0.33 -5.27
CA VAL A 104 -7.43 0.24 -4.56
C VAL A 104 -7.00 -1.23 -4.41
N ARG A 105 -7.93 -2.14 -4.10
CA ARG A 105 -7.62 -3.59 -4.08
C ARG A 105 -7.13 -4.08 -5.45
N GLY A 106 -7.70 -3.57 -6.53
CA GLY A 106 -7.29 -3.87 -7.91
C GLY A 106 -5.83 -3.49 -8.16
N THR A 107 -5.44 -2.25 -7.80
CA THR A 107 -4.06 -1.76 -7.92
C THR A 107 -3.09 -2.64 -7.13
N PHE A 108 -3.39 -2.90 -5.85
CA PHE A 108 -2.55 -3.79 -5.04
C PHE A 108 -2.48 -5.21 -5.61
N ASN A 109 -3.59 -5.75 -6.13
CA ASN A 109 -3.61 -7.10 -6.70
C ASN A 109 -2.71 -7.23 -7.93
N ARG A 110 -2.59 -6.17 -8.75
CA ARG A 110 -1.67 -6.15 -9.91
C ARG A 110 -0.23 -6.42 -9.50
N LEU A 111 0.20 -5.88 -8.36
CA LEU A 111 1.55 -6.08 -7.84
C LEU A 111 1.69 -7.32 -6.92
N ARG A 112 0.73 -7.53 -6.01
CA ARG A 112 0.78 -8.60 -5.00
C ARG A 112 0.83 -9.99 -5.62
N VAL A 113 0.11 -10.21 -6.73
CA VAL A 113 0.04 -11.53 -7.37
C VAL A 113 1.41 -11.97 -7.93
N PRO A 114 2.09 -11.20 -8.79
CA PRO A 114 3.42 -11.60 -9.28
C PRO A 114 4.45 -11.70 -8.16
N LEU A 115 4.38 -10.86 -7.12
CA LEU A 115 5.27 -10.97 -5.97
C LEU A 115 5.08 -12.26 -5.15
N ALA A 116 3.83 -12.67 -4.92
CA ALA A 116 3.53 -13.82 -4.06
C ALA A 116 3.48 -15.16 -4.80
N LYS A 117 3.24 -15.15 -6.11
CA LYS A 117 2.90 -16.36 -6.88
C LYS A 117 3.71 -16.57 -8.16
N MET A 118 4.53 -15.60 -8.57
CA MET A 118 5.28 -15.69 -9.84
C MET A 118 4.35 -15.91 -11.05
N GLU A 119 3.19 -15.26 -11.03
CA GLU A 119 2.23 -15.17 -12.12
C GLU A 119 1.71 -13.73 -12.27
N ALA A 120 1.33 -13.32 -13.48
CA ALA A 120 0.64 -12.05 -13.66
C ALA A 120 -0.76 -12.08 -13.04
N ALA A 121 -1.24 -10.93 -12.54
CA ALA A 121 -2.61 -10.81 -12.08
C ALA A 121 -3.60 -11.14 -13.21
N ARG A 122 -4.73 -11.81 -12.88
CA ARG A 122 -5.69 -12.28 -13.90
C ARG A 122 -6.13 -11.19 -14.89
N SER A 123 -6.37 -9.98 -14.41
CA SER A 123 -6.79 -8.83 -15.26
C SER A 123 -5.68 -8.29 -16.16
N HIS A 124 -4.44 -8.71 -15.95
CA HIS A 124 -3.24 -8.26 -16.65
C HIS A 124 -2.42 -9.43 -17.21
N LYS A 125 -3.04 -10.60 -17.38
CA LYS A 125 -2.34 -11.84 -17.77
C LYS A 125 -1.61 -11.72 -19.11
N ASP A 126 -2.14 -10.91 -20.01
CA ASP A 126 -1.63 -10.74 -21.38
C ASP A 126 -0.71 -9.50 -21.52
N THR A 127 -0.62 -8.65 -20.49
CA THR A 127 0.14 -7.38 -20.54
C THR A 127 1.32 -7.35 -19.58
N ASP A 128 1.23 -8.07 -18.46
CA ASP A 128 2.22 -8.02 -17.38
C ASP A 128 3.11 -9.26 -17.38
N SER A 129 4.34 -9.07 -16.91
CA SER A 129 5.31 -10.11 -16.63
C SER A 129 4.83 -11.04 -15.52
N ARG A 130 5.31 -12.28 -15.55
CA ARG A 130 5.01 -13.28 -14.50
C ARG A 130 5.60 -12.90 -13.14
N ILE A 131 6.70 -12.17 -13.13
CA ILE A 131 7.32 -11.66 -11.92
C ILE A 131 7.33 -10.14 -11.97
N ALA A 132 7.33 -9.51 -10.79
CA ALA A 132 7.49 -8.08 -10.65
C ALA A 132 8.96 -7.81 -10.35
N TYR A 133 9.67 -7.20 -11.29
CA TYR A 133 11.11 -6.97 -11.17
C TYR A 133 11.35 -5.80 -10.20
N PRO A 134 12.19 -5.96 -9.17
CA PRO A 134 12.52 -4.86 -8.27
C PRO A 134 13.20 -3.74 -9.05
N ALA A 135 12.83 -2.51 -8.75
CA ALA A 135 13.37 -1.30 -9.35
C ALA A 135 13.50 -0.20 -8.30
N LEU A 136 14.35 0.79 -8.58
CA LEU A 136 14.45 1.99 -7.76
C LEU A 136 13.90 3.18 -8.55
N ASN A 137 12.79 3.77 -8.07
CA ASN A 137 12.28 5.03 -8.59
C ASN A 137 13.03 6.19 -7.92
N LEU A 138 13.67 7.05 -8.72
CA LEU A 138 14.56 8.10 -8.23
C LEU A 138 13.88 9.20 -7.39
N ASN A 139 12.54 9.23 -7.37
CA ASN A 139 11.75 10.18 -6.60
C ASN A 139 10.99 9.51 -5.45
N GLU A 140 10.52 8.29 -5.65
CA GLU A 140 9.56 7.63 -4.75
C GLU A 140 10.12 6.41 -4.00
N GLY A 141 11.35 5.98 -4.29
CA GLY A 141 11.99 4.86 -3.61
C GLY A 141 11.71 3.52 -4.28
N ILE A 142 11.54 2.47 -3.47
CA ILE A 142 11.37 1.11 -3.98
C ILE A 142 10.12 1.00 -4.86
N ALA A 143 10.31 0.38 -6.01
CA ALA A 143 9.28 0.14 -7.01
C ALA A 143 9.41 -1.27 -7.60
N TRP A 144 8.41 -1.65 -8.38
CA TRP A 144 8.47 -2.86 -9.17
C TRP A 144 7.98 -2.61 -10.58
N GLN A 145 8.73 -3.12 -11.55
CA GLN A 145 8.34 -3.17 -12.94
C GLN A 145 7.44 -4.39 -13.16
N VAL A 146 6.20 -4.16 -13.61
CA VAL A 146 5.22 -5.23 -13.90
C VAL A 146 5.03 -5.45 -15.39
N SER A 147 5.36 -4.49 -16.24
CA SER A 147 5.43 -4.61 -17.71
C SER A 147 6.55 -3.72 -18.24
N GLU A 148 6.84 -3.74 -19.54
CA GLU A 148 7.91 -2.90 -20.15
C GLU A 148 7.80 -1.43 -19.71
N ASP A 149 6.60 -0.85 -19.79
CA ASP A 149 6.37 0.57 -19.47
C ASP A 149 5.67 0.84 -18.13
N THR A 150 5.37 -0.20 -17.33
CA THR A 150 4.63 -0.02 -16.07
C THR A 150 5.51 -0.29 -14.86
N PHE A 151 5.65 0.74 -14.04
CA PHE A 151 6.25 0.66 -12.70
C PHE A 151 5.19 1.02 -11.66
N ILE A 152 5.17 0.29 -10.55
CA ILE A 152 4.32 0.58 -9.39
C ILE A 152 5.25 0.81 -8.21
N THR A 153 5.15 1.99 -7.58
CA THR A 153 5.99 2.31 -6.42
C THR A 153 5.29 1.87 -5.13
N ARG A 154 6.08 1.47 -4.13
CA ARG A 154 5.53 1.15 -2.81
C ARG A 154 4.83 2.36 -2.20
N LYS A 155 5.41 3.55 -2.39
CA LYS A 155 4.85 4.82 -1.89
C LYS A 155 3.51 5.15 -2.54
N GLU A 156 3.35 4.93 -3.85
CA GLU A 156 2.06 5.11 -4.53
C GLU A 156 0.98 4.23 -3.90
N LEU A 157 1.29 2.96 -3.65
CA LEU A 157 0.37 2.03 -2.99
C LEU A 157 0.02 2.47 -1.55
N SER A 158 1.00 2.95 -0.79
CA SER A 158 0.75 3.42 0.57
C SER A 158 -0.04 4.72 0.62
N ASP A 159 0.16 5.62 -0.34
CA ASP A 159 -0.67 6.81 -0.51
C ASP A 159 -2.12 6.45 -0.87
N GLN A 160 -2.32 5.54 -1.83
CA GLN A 160 -3.67 5.07 -2.19
C GLN A 160 -4.37 4.41 -1.00
N PHE A 161 -3.66 3.61 -0.20
CA PHE A 161 -4.25 2.95 0.96
C PHE A 161 -4.58 3.95 2.08
N LEU A 162 -3.68 4.89 2.38
CA LEU A 162 -3.94 5.92 3.37
C LEU A 162 -5.14 6.79 2.98
N CYS A 163 -5.17 7.25 1.72
CA CYS A 163 -6.29 8.05 1.19
C CYS A 163 -7.63 7.31 1.26
N LEU A 164 -7.64 6.00 0.98
CA LEU A 164 -8.84 5.16 1.11
C LEU A 164 -9.37 5.18 2.56
N LEU A 165 -8.49 4.98 3.54
CA LEU A 165 -8.88 4.95 4.94
C LEU A 165 -9.29 6.33 5.47
N GLU A 166 -8.65 7.40 5.01
CA GLU A 166 -9.04 8.77 5.32
C GLU A 166 -10.43 9.10 4.77
N GLY A 167 -10.70 8.73 3.51
CA GLY A 167 -12.01 8.86 2.89
C GLY A 167 -13.09 8.10 3.68
N HIS A 168 -12.79 6.85 4.07
CA HIS A 168 -13.71 6.06 4.87
C HIS A 168 -13.98 6.69 6.25
N ARG A 169 -12.94 7.23 6.91
CA ARG A 169 -13.09 7.93 8.18
C ARG A 169 -14.00 9.15 8.05
N VAL A 170 -13.83 9.96 7.00
CA VAL A 170 -14.66 11.14 6.75
C VAL A 170 -16.12 10.73 6.55
N GLU A 171 -16.37 9.72 5.72
CA GLU A 171 -17.71 9.17 5.51
C GLU A 171 -18.36 8.70 6.82
N GLN A 172 -17.62 7.99 7.67
CA GLN A 172 -18.15 7.53 8.97
C GLN A 172 -18.54 8.69 9.89
N ILE A 173 -17.75 9.78 9.91
CA ILE A 173 -18.03 10.95 10.73
C ILE A 173 -19.29 11.65 10.21
N SER A 174 -19.41 11.85 8.90
CA SER A 174 -20.61 12.46 8.30
C SER A 174 -21.87 11.67 8.61
N ARG A 175 -21.84 10.34 8.46
CA ARG A 175 -23.00 9.47 8.76
C ARG A 175 -23.39 9.47 10.23
N SER A 176 -22.43 9.64 11.16
CA SER A 176 -22.72 9.72 12.59
C SER A 176 -23.35 11.05 13.01
N ASN A 177 -23.14 12.12 12.24
CA ASN A 177 -23.70 13.45 12.52
C ASN A 177 -25.13 13.64 11.94
N GLU A 178 -25.57 12.71 11.08
CA GLU A 178 -26.91 12.72 10.46
C GLU A 178 -27.96 11.91 11.26
N THR A 179 -27.52 11.16 12.27
CA THR A 179 -28.34 10.35 13.20
C THR A 179 -28.42 10.99 14.58
#